data_AF-A0A7L4QVG6-F1
#
_entry.id   AF-A0A7L4QVG6-F1
#
_cell.length_a   1.000
_cell.length_b   1.000
_cell.length_c   1.000
_cell.angle_alpha   90.00
_cell.angle_beta   90.00
_cell.angle_gamma   90.00
#
_symmetry.space_group_name_H-M   'P 1'
#
loop_
_entity.id
_entity.type
_entity.pdbx_description
1 polymer ?
#
loop_
_entity_poly.entity_id
_entity_poly.type
_entity_poly.pdbx_seq_one_letter_code
_entity_poly.pdbx_strand_id
1 'polypeptide(L)'
;SRLGAIAPELIEELNTKKEPDKGLKPLDVAEGETVVMRFAPNPNGPPTLGSTRGIVVNSEYVKKYGGKFIIRFDDTDPQTKRPMLEAYDWYLEDCTWLDAKPDQVVIASDNMEVYYDYARQLIEMGHAYVCFCDGGDFKKFKDAKEPCPHRGQSPVVNLEHWDKMLAGDYEEKAAVVRIKTDIDHKDPALRDYGAFRIVKTPHPRPEVGDKYVVWPLLDFEGAIEDHELGMTHIIRGKDLMDSEKRQGYIYKYLGWEYPKTTHWGRIKMHEFGKFSTSGLRQAIEEGEYSGWDDPRLPTLRALRRRGIRPEAIRKFMIEMGVGETDISISMDTLYAENRKIVDPIANRYFFVWDPVELEIENAEACIVEPSLHPTEERGRRSINVGSNVFVCRDDVEPVKEGDVLRLKDLYNIEVTSLSPLKGRCIGNSMEDVKSRKMRIIHWAPEDNVAIKVLAPHGEFTGVGEKQVVEELNKVVQFERFGFCRIDSVDDGVVAYFTHK
;
A
#
# COMPACT_ATOMS: atom_id res chain seq x y z
N SER A 1 -29.87 -22.28 31.46
CA SER A 1 -28.61 -22.40 32.23
C SER A 1 -28.77 -21.68 33.56
N ARG A 2 -27.92 -21.95 34.57
CA ARG A 2 -27.97 -21.23 35.86
C ARG A 2 -27.76 -19.71 35.69
N LEU A 3 -27.01 -19.30 34.66
CA LEU A 3 -26.88 -17.89 34.23
C LEU A 3 -28.20 -17.27 33.75
N GLY A 4 -29.04 -18.01 33.02
CA GLY A 4 -30.29 -17.48 32.45
C GLY A 4 -31.40 -17.19 33.46
N ALA A 5 -31.23 -17.62 34.70
CA ALA A 5 -32.15 -17.30 35.80
C ALA A 5 -31.65 -16.14 36.68
N ILE A 6 -30.37 -15.76 36.57
CA ILE A 6 -29.71 -14.79 37.47
C ILE A 6 -29.48 -13.46 36.75
N ALA A 7 -29.16 -13.49 35.46
CA ALA A 7 -28.94 -12.30 34.65
C ALA A 7 -29.32 -12.59 33.18
N PRO A 8 -30.63 -12.70 32.87
CA PRO A 8 -31.10 -12.92 31.50
C PRO A 8 -30.60 -11.83 30.52
N GLU A 9 -30.43 -10.60 30.98
CA GLU A 9 -29.87 -9.47 30.23
C GLU A 9 -28.43 -9.69 29.76
N LEU A 10 -27.58 -10.36 30.54
CA LEU A 10 -26.20 -10.68 30.13
C LEU A 10 -26.16 -11.79 29.07
N ILE A 11 -27.14 -12.70 29.07
CA ILE A 11 -27.30 -13.69 28.00
C ILE A 11 -27.77 -13.03 26.72
N GLU A 12 -28.65 -12.03 26.82
CA GLU A 12 -29.12 -11.24 25.70
C GLU A 12 -27.99 -10.38 25.11
N GLU A 13 -27.11 -9.82 25.95
CA GLU A 13 -25.88 -9.11 25.54
C GLU A 13 -24.84 -10.04 24.86
N LEU A 14 -24.74 -11.30 25.30
CA LEU A 14 -23.87 -12.31 24.68
C LEU A 14 -24.41 -12.81 23.33
N ASN A 15 -25.74 -12.78 23.14
CA ASN A 15 -26.40 -13.20 21.90
C ASN A 15 -26.61 -12.05 20.91
N THR A 16 -26.49 -10.80 21.35
CA THR A 16 -26.39 -9.67 20.43
C THR A 16 -25.02 -9.73 19.79
N LYS A 17 -24.97 -10.07 18.49
CA LYS A 17 -23.81 -9.73 17.66
C LYS A 17 -23.67 -8.20 17.71
N LYS A 18 -22.87 -7.66 18.63
CA LYS A 18 -22.38 -6.29 18.51
C LYS A 18 -21.66 -6.26 17.17
N GLU A 19 -22.21 -5.51 16.22
CA GLU A 19 -21.42 -5.16 15.04
C GLU A 19 -20.11 -4.56 15.59
N PRO A 20 -18.94 -5.04 15.14
CA PRO A 20 -17.69 -4.44 15.60
C PRO A 20 -17.79 -2.95 15.32
N ASP A 21 -17.53 -2.11 16.32
CA ASP A 21 -17.50 -0.65 16.16
C ASP A 21 -16.63 -0.32 14.95
N LYS A 22 -17.29 0.07 13.85
CA LYS A 22 -16.59 0.42 12.61
C LYS A 22 -15.93 1.78 12.80
N GLY A 23 -14.71 1.91 12.30
CA GLY A 23 -14.01 3.20 12.32
C GLY A 23 -12.97 3.36 13.43
N LEU A 24 -12.53 4.60 13.59
CA LEU A 24 -11.49 4.99 14.53
C LEU A 24 -12.07 5.25 15.92
N LYS A 25 -11.58 4.48 16.90
CA LYS A 25 -11.91 4.67 18.32
C LYS A 25 -11.42 6.04 18.81
N PRO A 26 -12.10 6.70 19.76
CA PRO A 26 -11.62 7.96 20.32
C PRO A 26 -10.21 7.85 20.91
N LEU A 27 -9.40 8.90 20.74
CA LEU A 27 -8.16 9.06 21.48
C LEU A 27 -8.44 9.57 22.89
N ASP A 28 -7.55 9.23 23.81
CA ASP A 28 -7.50 9.83 25.14
C ASP A 28 -6.78 11.18 25.05
N VAL A 29 -7.53 12.24 24.84
CA VAL A 29 -7.01 13.61 24.70
C VAL A 29 -7.45 14.43 25.91
N ALA A 30 -6.48 14.99 26.64
CA ALA A 30 -6.76 15.85 27.77
C ALA A 30 -7.33 17.20 27.32
N GLU A 31 -8.08 17.88 28.20
CA GLU A 31 -8.63 19.20 27.89
C GLU A 31 -7.50 20.20 27.60
N GLY A 32 -7.55 20.85 26.42
CA GLY A 32 -6.53 21.78 25.96
C GLY A 32 -5.25 21.14 25.38
N GLU A 33 -5.16 19.81 25.33
CA GLU A 33 -4.04 19.11 24.69
C GLU A 33 -4.11 19.26 23.16
N THR A 34 -3.00 19.68 22.55
CA THR A 34 -2.89 19.71 21.08
C THR A 34 -2.39 18.36 20.59
N VAL A 35 -3.15 17.70 19.71
CA VAL A 35 -2.76 16.39 19.17
C VAL A 35 -1.61 16.55 18.18
N VAL A 36 -0.49 15.90 18.44
CA VAL A 36 0.66 15.87 17.54
C VAL A 36 0.99 14.42 17.22
N MET A 37 0.94 14.07 15.94
CA MET A 37 1.12 12.71 15.44
C MET A 37 2.00 12.71 14.21
N ARG A 38 2.67 11.59 13.96
CA ARG A 38 3.47 11.40 12.75
C ARG A 38 3.27 10.05 12.10
N PHE A 39 3.47 10.02 10.79
CA PHE A 39 3.86 8.82 10.08
C PHE A 39 5.36 8.92 9.70
N ALA A 40 6.12 7.89 10.04
CA ALA A 40 7.58 7.88 9.94
C ALA A 40 8.09 6.81 8.94
N PRO A 41 8.07 7.07 7.63
CA PRO A 41 8.55 6.12 6.62
C PRO A 41 10.07 6.14 6.47
N ASN A 42 10.63 4.99 6.07
CA ASN A 42 11.95 4.98 5.44
C ASN A 42 11.73 5.29 3.94
N PRO A 43 12.43 6.27 3.34
CA PRO A 43 12.22 6.66 1.95
C PRO A 43 12.95 5.75 0.95
N ASN A 44 12.82 4.42 1.08
CA ASN A 44 13.50 3.44 0.22
C ASN A 44 12.61 2.86 -0.92
N GLY A 45 11.48 3.51 -1.16
CA GLY A 45 10.46 3.20 -2.16
C GLY A 45 9.18 4.01 -1.88
N PRO A 46 8.15 3.92 -2.72
CA PRO A 46 6.88 4.64 -2.52
C PRO A 46 6.06 4.03 -1.37
N PRO A 47 5.01 4.74 -0.89
CA PRO A 47 4.04 4.16 0.03
C PRO A 47 3.46 2.85 -0.50
N THR A 48 3.53 1.80 0.33
CA THR A 48 2.74 0.58 0.13
C THR A 48 1.35 0.76 0.74
N LEU A 49 0.40 -0.12 0.41
CA LEU A 49 -0.92 -0.10 1.04
C LEU A 49 -0.83 -0.22 2.59
N GLY A 50 0.17 -0.93 3.11
CA GLY A 50 0.44 -0.99 4.55
C GLY A 50 0.87 0.37 5.11
N SER A 51 1.75 1.09 4.42
CA SER A 51 2.16 2.46 4.76
C SER A 51 0.97 3.43 4.69
N THR A 52 0.08 3.25 3.70
CA THR A 52 -1.13 4.07 3.54
C THR A 52 -2.03 4.03 4.77
N ARG A 53 -2.12 2.89 5.48
CA ARG A 53 -2.84 2.84 6.77
C ARG A 53 -2.28 3.85 7.75
N GLY A 54 -0.95 3.89 7.89
CA GLY A 54 -0.30 4.80 8.82
C GLY A 54 -0.50 6.27 8.45
N ILE A 55 -0.41 6.60 7.16
CA ILE A 55 -0.69 7.95 6.65
C ILE A 55 -2.13 8.35 6.97
N VAL A 56 -3.10 7.57 6.49
CA VAL A 56 -4.54 7.90 6.60
C VAL A 56 -4.97 7.97 8.06
N VAL A 57 -4.67 6.94 8.86
CA VAL A 57 -5.14 6.86 10.25
C VAL A 57 -4.61 8.01 11.09
N ASN A 58 -3.31 8.30 11.02
CA ASN A 58 -2.74 9.41 11.79
C ASN A 58 -3.29 10.77 11.32
N SER A 59 -3.41 10.99 10.01
CA SER A 59 -3.99 12.23 9.47
C SER A 59 -5.46 12.42 9.87
N GLU A 60 -6.26 11.35 9.90
CA GLU A 60 -7.69 11.41 10.22
C GLU A 60 -7.89 11.71 11.71
N TYR A 61 -7.05 11.15 12.59
CA TYR A 61 -7.05 11.51 14.00
C TYR A 61 -6.71 12.99 14.22
N VAL A 62 -5.67 13.50 13.57
CA VAL A 62 -5.32 14.92 13.65
C VAL A 62 -6.46 15.80 13.15
N LYS A 63 -7.10 15.46 12.02
CA LYS A 63 -8.28 16.18 11.50
C LYS A 63 -9.45 16.18 12.48
N LYS A 64 -9.71 15.05 13.16
CA LYS A 64 -10.82 14.90 14.10
C LYS A 64 -10.65 15.71 15.37
N TYR A 65 -9.44 15.79 15.89
CA TYR A 65 -9.15 16.43 17.18
C TYR A 65 -8.59 17.86 17.05
N GLY A 66 -8.16 18.26 15.86
CA GLY A 66 -7.36 19.47 15.67
C GLY A 66 -5.95 19.25 16.19
N GLY A 67 -4.94 19.62 15.40
CA GLY A 67 -3.56 19.31 15.77
C GLY A 67 -2.60 19.42 14.60
N LYS A 68 -1.51 18.66 14.68
CA LYS A 68 -0.43 18.67 13.71
C LYS A 68 -0.09 17.26 13.25
N PHE A 69 -0.16 17.04 11.94
CA PHE A 69 0.26 15.81 11.29
C PHE A 69 1.64 15.99 10.64
N ILE A 70 2.59 15.14 11.03
CA ILE A 70 3.98 15.21 10.56
C ILE A 70 4.32 13.99 9.68
N ILE A 71 5.04 14.23 8.60
CA ILE A 71 5.78 13.17 7.89
C ILE A 71 7.25 13.28 8.28
N ARG A 72 7.79 12.22 8.87
CA ARG A 72 9.21 12.15 9.26
C ARG A 72 9.92 11.07 8.45
N PHE A 73 10.85 11.45 7.59
CA PHE A 73 11.64 10.50 6.82
C PHE A 73 12.77 9.94 7.69
N ASP A 74 12.63 8.68 8.11
CA ASP A 74 13.63 7.93 8.87
C ASP A 74 14.68 7.38 7.88
N ASP A 75 15.58 8.25 7.42
CA ASP A 75 16.56 7.97 6.37
C ASP A 75 17.98 7.65 6.89
N THR A 76 18.09 7.23 8.15
CA THR A 76 19.36 6.98 8.85
C THR A 76 20.04 5.64 8.51
N ASP A 77 19.56 4.93 7.47
CA ASP A 77 20.15 3.68 6.97
C ASP A 77 20.62 3.83 5.51
N PRO A 78 21.84 4.33 5.28
CA PRO A 78 22.35 4.53 3.92
C PRO A 78 22.65 3.23 3.16
N GLN A 79 22.52 2.04 3.79
CA GLN A 79 22.94 0.77 3.20
C GLN A 79 21.77 -0.23 3.00
N THR A 80 21.11 -0.66 4.07
CA THR A 80 20.11 -1.75 4.03
C THR A 80 18.73 -1.24 3.59
N LYS A 81 18.35 -0.07 4.06
CA LYS A 81 17.14 0.65 3.64
C LYS A 81 17.52 1.94 2.94
N ARG A 82 18.49 1.82 2.02
CA ARG A 82 19.09 2.95 1.31
C ARG A 82 18.00 3.86 0.73
N PRO A 83 17.98 5.15 1.13
CA PRO A 83 17.02 6.12 0.60
C PRO A 83 17.06 6.23 -0.92
N MET A 84 15.91 6.55 -1.49
CA MET A 84 15.70 6.94 -2.88
C MET A 84 15.24 8.40 -2.88
N LEU A 85 15.90 9.26 -3.66
CA LEU A 85 15.60 10.69 -3.66
C LEU A 85 14.16 10.96 -4.12
N GLU A 86 13.69 10.16 -5.08
CA GLU A 86 12.33 10.24 -5.62
C GLU A 86 11.27 9.84 -4.60
N ALA A 87 11.60 8.98 -3.63
CA ALA A 87 10.64 8.50 -2.65
C ALA A 87 10.13 9.61 -1.74
N TYR A 88 10.97 10.62 -1.43
CA TYR A 88 10.57 11.77 -0.61
C TYR A 88 9.39 12.49 -1.27
N ASP A 89 9.51 12.82 -2.56
CA ASP A 89 8.45 13.47 -3.33
C ASP A 89 7.22 12.56 -3.49
N TRP A 90 7.43 11.27 -3.79
CA TRP A 90 6.32 10.32 -3.91
C TRP A 90 5.46 10.24 -2.64
N TYR A 91 6.08 10.21 -1.46
CA TYR A 91 5.34 10.22 -0.20
C TYR A 91 4.49 11.49 -0.05
N LEU A 92 5.02 12.67 -0.41
CA LEU A 92 4.29 13.94 -0.28
C LEU A 92 3.17 14.10 -1.32
N GLU A 93 3.41 13.69 -2.56
CA GLU A 93 2.41 13.61 -3.63
C GLU A 93 1.26 12.69 -3.21
N ASP A 94 1.58 11.51 -2.69
CA ASP A 94 0.61 10.52 -2.29
C ASP A 94 -0.16 10.92 -1.02
N CYS A 95 0.50 11.57 -0.05
CA CYS A 95 -0.18 12.18 1.10
C CYS A 95 -1.19 13.22 0.64
N THR A 96 -0.82 14.09 -0.30
CA THR A 96 -1.74 15.10 -0.87
C THR A 96 -2.90 14.44 -1.61
N TRP A 97 -2.61 13.42 -2.43
CA TRP A 97 -3.62 12.67 -3.17
C TRP A 97 -4.64 11.95 -2.28
N LEU A 98 -4.20 11.48 -1.11
CA LEU A 98 -5.05 10.83 -0.09
C LEU A 98 -5.85 11.80 0.79
N ASP A 99 -5.75 13.11 0.56
CA ASP A 99 -6.25 14.14 1.48
C ASP A 99 -5.64 13.96 2.89
N ALA A 100 -4.32 13.82 2.94
CA ALA A 100 -3.53 13.62 4.16
C ALA A 100 -2.25 14.48 4.13
N LYS A 101 -2.35 15.71 3.61
CA LYS A 101 -1.21 16.63 3.50
C LYS A 101 -0.60 16.90 4.90
N PRO A 102 0.71 16.71 5.11
CA PRO A 102 1.34 17.01 6.38
C PRO A 102 1.47 18.51 6.63
N ASP A 103 1.39 18.89 7.90
CA ASP A 103 1.65 20.24 8.40
C ASP A 103 3.15 20.53 8.53
N GLN A 104 3.96 19.48 8.71
CA GLN A 104 5.41 19.56 8.75
C GLN A 104 6.04 18.31 8.12
N VAL A 105 7.16 18.52 7.43
CA VAL A 105 8.04 17.46 6.94
C VAL A 105 9.36 17.56 7.69
N VAL A 106 9.86 16.42 8.16
CA VAL A 106 11.14 16.30 8.88
C VAL A 106 11.95 15.20 8.20
N ILE A 107 13.26 15.39 8.08
CA ILE A 107 14.17 14.39 7.54
C ILE A 107 15.22 14.11 8.61
N ALA A 108 15.31 12.86 9.07
CA ALA A 108 16.13 12.49 10.20
C ALA A 108 17.63 12.81 9.98
N SER A 109 18.13 12.61 8.76
CA SER A 109 19.53 12.91 8.44
C SER A 109 19.90 14.40 8.50
N ASP A 110 18.93 15.33 8.60
CA ASP A 110 19.20 16.75 8.90
C ASP A 110 19.54 16.99 10.38
N ASN A 111 19.14 16.07 11.27
CA ASN A 111 19.22 16.21 12.73
C ASN A 111 20.37 15.40 13.37
N MET A 112 21.34 14.94 12.57
CA MET A 112 22.43 14.08 13.04
C MET A 112 23.22 14.65 14.23
N GLU A 113 23.49 15.96 14.24
CA GLU A 113 24.20 16.60 15.35
C GLU A 113 23.38 16.55 16.66
N VAL A 114 22.06 16.72 16.57
CA VAL A 114 21.15 16.60 17.74
C VAL A 114 21.25 15.19 18.32
N TYR A 115 21.27 14.16 17.47
CA TYR A 115 21.42 12.78 17.93
C TYR A 115 22.78 12.55 18.61
N TYR A 116 23.84 13.14 18.09
CA TYR A 116 25.17 13.03 18.68
C TYR A 116 25.28 13.70 20.04
N ASP A 117 24.63 14.85 20.21
CA ASP A 117 24.57 15.55 21.50
C ASP A 117 23.83 14.73 22.56
N TYR A 118 22.68 14.13 22.21
CA TYR A 118 21.98 13.22 23.12
C TYR A 118 22.78 11.95 23.43
N ALA A 119 23.51 11.41 22.45
CA ALA A 119 24.38 10.26 22.67
C ALA A 119 25.49 10.61 23.67
N ARG A 120 26.13 11.79 23.49
CA ARG A 120 27.14 12.31 24.42
C ARG A 120 26.58 12.47 25.83
N GLN A 121 25.41 13.10 25.97
CA GLN A 121 24.73 13.29 27.25
C GLN A 121 24.46 11.94 27.95
N LEU A 122 23.94 10.95 27.23
CA LEU A 122 23.66 9.63 27.80
C LEU A 122 24.94 8.88 28.19
N ILE A 123 26.05 9.07 27.45
CA ILE A 123 27.36 8.53 27.82
C ILE A 123 27.88 9.21 29.10
N GLU A 124 27.80 10.54 29.20
CA GLU A 124 28.20 11.33 30.37
C GLU A 124 27.44 10.91 31.63
N MET A 125 26.13 10.68 31.51
CA MET A 125 25.28 10.16 32.57
C MET A 125 25.55 8.68 32.90
N GLY A 126 26.41 8.01 32.13
CA GLY A 126 26.74 6.60 32.31
C GLY A 126 25.65 5.63 31.85
N HIS A 127 24.66 6.10 31.08
CA HIS A 127 23.53 5.33 30.53
C HIS A 127 23.78 4.79 29.12
N ALA A 128 24.93 5.10 28.52
CA ALA A 128 25.38 4.49 27.27
C ALA A 128 26.87 4.15 27.32
N TYR A 129 27.33 3.29 26.42
CA TYR A 129 28.74 2.90 26.28
C TYR A 129 29.08 2.44 24.87
N VAL A 130 30.36 2.50 24.51
CA VAL A 130 30.89 2.00 23.24
C VAL A 130 31.30 0.53 23.42
N CYS A 131 30.83 -0.32 22.52
CA CYS A 131 31.06 -1.76 22.55
C CYS A 131 31.84 -2.19 21.30
N PHE A 132 32.96 -2.89 21.51
CA PHE A 132 33.80 -3.47 20.45
C PHE A 132 33.59 -4.98 20.26
N CYS A 133 32.63 -5.57 20.95
CA CYS A 133 32.28 -6.98 20.72
C CYS A 133 31.65 -7.12 19.33
N ASP A 134 32.04 -8.17 18.60
CA ASP A 134 31.27 -8.55 17.42
C ASP A 134 29.85 -8.98 17.81
N GLY A 135 28.96 -9.03 16.82
CA GLY A 135 27.54 -9.32 17.05
C GLY A 135 27.28 -10.71 17.66
N GLY A 136 28.12 -11.71 17.34
CA GLY A 136 28.01 -13.06 17.86
C GLY A 136 28.45 -13.14 19.32
N ASP A 137 29.58 -12.52 19.66
CA ASP A 137 30.10 -12.49 21.03
C ASP A 137 29.22 -11.66 21.96
N PHE A 138 28.76 -10.49 21.51
CA PHE A 138 27.80 -9.71 22.29
C PHE A 138 26.51 -10.50 22.56
N LYS A 139 26.03 -11.25 21.56
CA LYS A 139 24.84 -12.09 21.73
C LYS A 139 25.04 -13.16 22.80
N LYS A 140 26.23 -13.77 22.91
CA LYS A 140 26.54 -14.75 23.98
C LYS A 140 26.41 -14.12 25.36
N PHE A 141 27.06 -12.97 25.59
CA PHE A 141 26.94 -12.23 26.86
C PHE A 141 25.48 -11.85 27.16
N LYS A 142 24.80 -11.29 26.16
CA LYS A 142 23.41 -10.88 26.27
C LYS A 142 22.48 -12.03 26.64
N ASP A 143 22.61 -13.18 25.98
CA ASP A 143 21.77 -14.35 26.22
C ASP A 143 22.08 -14.97 27.59
N ALA A 144 23.35 -14.94 28.03
CA ALA A 144 23.80 -15.35 29.36
C ALA A 144 23.45 -14.37 30.49
N LYS A 145 22.89 -13.20 30.18
CA LYS A 145 22.63 -12.09 31.13
C LYS A 145 23.91 -11.55 31.80
N GLU A 146 25.03 -11.64 31.11
CA GLU A 146 26.31 -11.14 31.58
C GLU A 146 26.64 -9.82 30.89
N PRO A 147 27.21 -8.83 31.62
CA PRO A 147 27.67 -7.61 31.00
C PRO A 147 28.87 -7.91 30.09
N CYS A 148 28.90 -7.35 28.88
CA CYS A 148 30.10 -7.46 28.06
C CYS A 148 31.27 -6.69 28.69
N PRO A 149 32.54 -7.01 28.35
CA PRO A 149 33.72 -6.39 28.98
C PRO A 149 33.76 -4.85 28.91
N HIS A 150 33.13 -4.25 27.90
CA HIS A 150 33.11 -2.81 27.68
C HIS A 150 32.06 -2.07 28.54
N ARG A 151 31.04 -2.77 29.05
CA ARG A 151 29.89 -2.14 29.74
C ARG A 151 30.29 -1.32 30.98
N GLY A 152 31.34 -1.76 31.66
CA GLY A 152 31.89 -1.14 32.88
C GLY A 152 32.86 0.01 32.64
N GLN A 153 33.15 0.39 31.39
CA GLN A 153 34.03 1.51 31.07
C GLN A 153 33.47 2.82 31.66
N SER A 154 34.38 3.72 32.08
CA SER A 154 33.99 5.03 32.62
C SER A 154 33.40 5.93 31.53
N PRO A 155 32.57 6.93 31.87
CA PRO A 155 32.07 7.91 30.90
C PRO A 155 33.19 8.55 30.07
N VAL A 156 34.31 8.93 30.70
CA VAL A 156 35.46 9.56 30.02
C VAL A 156 36.03 8.67 28.91
N VAL A 157 36.27 7.38 29.19
CA VAL A 157 36.78 6.43 28.18
C VAL A 157 35.76 6.22 27.06
N ASN A 158 34.47 6.17 27.39
CA ASN A 158 33.43 6.05 26.38
C ASN A 158 33.33 7.28 25.48
N LEU A 159 33.52 8.49 26.03
CA LEU A 159 33.55 9.72 25.25
C LEU A 159 34.74 9.75 24.29
N GLU A 160 35.92 9.32 24.74
CA GLU A 160 37.08 9.19 23.84
C GLU A 160 36.80 8.23 22.68
N HIS A 161 36.14 7.09 22.95
CA HIS A 161 35.74 6.16 21.90
C HIS A 161 34.65 6.73 20.99
N TRP A 162 33.70 7.47 21.56
CA TRP A 162 32.63 8.14 20.81
C TRP A 162 33.21 9.18 19.84
N ASP A 163 34.13 10.02 20.30
CA ASP A 163 34.79 11.02 19.47
C ASP A 163 35.58 10.36 18.32
N LYS A 164 36.26 9.23 18.58
CA LYS A 164 36.94 8.42 17.55
C LYS A 164 35.97 7.78 16.56
N MET A 165 34.80 7.33 17.01
CA MET A 165 33.75 6.84 16.10
C MET A 165 33.32 7.96 15.14
N LEU A 166 33.02 9.15 15.67
CA LEU A 166 32.61 10.32 14.90
C LEU A 166 33.70 10.80 13.92
N ALA A 167 34.96 10.74 14.33
CA ALA A 167 36.11 11.07 13.47
C ALA A 167 36.36 10.05 12.35
N GLY A 168 35.70 8.88 12.39
CA GLY A 168 35.89 7.82 11.41
C GLY A 168 37.13 6.96 11.61
N ASP A 169 37.74 7.01 12.80
CA ASP A 169 38.98 6.28 13.13
C ASP A 169 38.78 4.75 13.18
N TYR A 170 37.53 4.31 13.35
CA TYR A 170 37.17 2.90 13.41
C TYR A 170 36.59 2.40 12.08
N GLU A 171 36.85 1.12 11.80
CA GLU A 171 36.29 0.47 10.62
C GLU A 171 34.78 0.23 10.72
N GLU A 172 34.14 0.03 9.57
CA GLU A 172 32.72 -0.31 9.52
C GLU A 172 32.42 -1.54 10.39
N LYS A 173 31.35 -1.48 11.17
CA LYS A 173 30.95 -2.51 12.17
C LYS A 173 31.95 -2.77 13.31
N ALA A 174 33.05 -2.03 13.42
CA ALA A 174 34.05 -2.25 14.48
C ALA A 174 33.57 -1.82 15.88
N ALA A 175 32.63 -0.88 15.97
CA ALA A 175 32.09 -0.39 17.23
C ALA A 175 30.59 -0.07 17.12
N VAL A 176 29.89 -0.22 18.25
CA VAL A 176 28.46 0.07 18.41
C VAL A 176 28.26 0.81 19.73
N VAL A 177 27.56 1.94 19.72
CA VAL A 177 27.08 2.56 20.98
C VAL A 177 25.87 1.77 21.45
N ARG A 178 25.82 1.42 22.73
CA ARG A 178 24.72 0.69 23.35
C ARG A 178 24.11 1.47 24.50
N ILE A 179 22.79 1.44 24.61
CA ILE A 179 22.07 1.97 25.77
C ILE A 179 22.19 0.95 26.89
N LYS A 180 22.74 1.33 28.05
CA LYS A 180 22.79 0.46 29.22
C LYS A 180 21.37 0.31 29.76
N THR A 181 20.84 -0.89 29.74
CA THR A 181 19.51 -1.21 30.28
C THR A 181 19.63 -2.21 31.43
N ASP A 182 18.55 -2.92 31.75
CA ASP A 182 18.62 -4.07 32.64
C ASP A 182 19.19 -5.30 31.89
N ILE A 183 20.38 -5.76 32.29
CA ILE A 183 21.03 -6.93 31.70
C ILE A 183 20.31 -8.24 32.06
N ASP A 184 19.57 -8.24 33.17
CA ASP A 184 18.80 -9.40 33.64
C ASP A 184 17.39 -9.48 33.06
N HIS A 185 17.01 -8.46 32.27
CA HIS A 185 15.66 -8.29 31.73
C HIS A 185 15.17 -9.57 31.05
N LYS A 186 13.92 -9.97 31.28
CA LYS A 186 13.38 -11.25 30.74
C LYS A 186 13.43 -11.32 29.22
N ASP A 187 13.12 -10.21 28.57
CA ASP A 187 13.22 -10.04 27.12
C ASP A 187 14.66 -9.71 26.68
N PRO A 188 15.34 -10.59 25.92
CA PRO A 188 16.69 -10.35 25.42
C PRO A 188 16.79 -9.20 24.40
N ALA A 189 15.69 -8.76 23.78
CA ALA A 189 15.70 -7.62 22.86
C ALA A 189 15.93 -6.29 23.58
N LEU A 190 15.63 -6.23 24.88
CA LEU A 190 15.77 -5.02 25.70
C LEU A 190 17.12 -4.89 26.39
N ARG A 191 17.90 -5.97 26.49
CA ARG A 191 19.22 -5.99 27.11
C ARG A 191 20.25 -5.28 26.23
N ASP A 192 20.77 -4.17 26.73
CA ASP A 192 21.86 -3.38 26.15
C ASP A 192 21.80 -3.25 24.61
N TYR A 193 20.67 -2.75 24.12
CA TYR A 193 20.42 -2.62 22.68
C TYR A 193 21.29 -1.52 22.05
N GLY A 194 21.53 -1.63 20.74
CA GLY A 194 22.35 -0.67 20.00
C GLY A 194 21.62 0.66 19.78
N ALA A 195 22.33 1.77 19.98
CA ALA A 195 21.91 3.12 19.67
C ALA A 195 22.54 3.64 18.37
N PHE A 196 23.81 3.36 18.11
CA PHE A 196 24.53 3.80 16.91
C PHE A 196 25.41 2.70 16.35
N ARG A 197 25.64 2.74 15.04
CA ARG A 197 26.58 1.86 14.32
C ARG A 197 27.44 2.66 13.36
N ILE A 198 28.62 2.14 13.04
CA ILE A 198 29.46 2.69 11.98
C ILE A 198 29.01 2.13 10.64
N VAL A 199 28.69 3.01 9.69
CA VAL A 199 28.39 2.70 8.28
C VAL A 199 29.13 3.72 7.42
N LYS A 200 30.08 3.27 6.60
CA LYS A 200 30.93 4.14 5.76
C LYS A 200 30.35 4.38 4.36
N THR A 201 29.19 3.79 4.07
CA THR A 201 28.49 4.00 2.79
C THR A 201 27.93 5.43 2.73
N PRO A 202 28.26 6.25 1.71
CA PRO A 202 27.72 7.60 1.58
C PRO A 202 26.20 7.62 1.47
N HIS A 203 25.57 8.60 2.11
CA HIS A 203 24.14 8.84 2.05
C HIS A 203 23.72 9.32 0.65
N PRO A 204 22.56 8.87 0.12
CA PRO A 204 22.09 9.28 -1.20
C PRO A 204 21.82 10.79 -1.36
N ARG A 205 21.39 11.47 -0.29
CA ARG A 205 21.18 12.92 -0.29
C ARG A 205 22.52 13.66 -0.44
N PRO A 206 22.71 14.48 -1.50
CA PRO A 206 23.98 15.18 -1.76
C PRO A 206 24.47 16.09 -0.62
N GLU A 207 23.54 16.71 0.10
CA GLU A 207 23.79 17.57 1.26
C GLU A 207 24.29 16.81 2.50
N VAL A 208 24.09 15.48 2.53
CA VAL A 208 24.58 14.60 3.59
C VAL A 208 25.83 13.86 3.12
N GLY A 209 25.80 13.23 1.94
CA GLY A 209 26.95 12.59 1.31
C GLY A 209 27.74 11.69 2.26
N ASP A 210 29.03 11.97 2.40
CA ASP A 210 29.99 11.29 3.28
C ASP A 210 30.24 12.04 4.60
N LYS A 211 29.44 13.07 4.93
CA LYS A 211 29.60 13.88 6.15
C LYS A 211 29.53 13.05 7.44
N TYR A 212 28.75 11.97 7.43
CA TYR A 212 28.53 11.13 8.60
C TYR A 212 28.84 9.67 8.32
N VAL A 213 29.56 9.04 9.26
CA VAL A 213 29.89 7.61 9.23
C VAL A 213 29.32 6.85 10.43
N VAL A 214 28.69 7.55 11.38
CA VAL A 214 28.09 6.96 12.59
C VAL A 214 26.61 7.25 12.58
N TRP A 215 25.80 6.22 12.42
CA TRP A 215 24.37 6.35 12.15
C TRP A 215 23.54 5.84 13.33
N PRO A 216 22.53 6.59 13.80
CA PRO A 216 21.64 6.12 14.84
C PRO A 216 20.80 4.95 14.34
N LEU A 217 20.40 4.10 15.26
CA LEU A 217 19.43 3.03 15.02
C LEU A 217 18.02 3.52 15.35
N LEU A 218 17.02 2.87 14.74
CA LEU A 218 15.59 3.23 14.78
C LEU A 218 15.09 3.66 16.16
N ASP A 219 15.45 2.92 17.22
CA ASP A 219 14.92 3.19 18.55
C ASP A 219 15.56 4.43 19.18
N PHE A 220 16.82 4.74 18.85
CA PHE A 220 17.47 5.97 19.33
C PHE A 220 16.93 7.19 18.58
N GLU A 221 17.03 7.18 17.25
CA GLU A 221 16.53 8.29 16.40
C GLU A 221 15.05 8.56 16.70
N GLY A 222 14.21 7.52 16.67
CA GLY A 222 12.78 7.70 16.89
C GLY A 222 12.43 8.21 18.29
N ALA A 223 13.24 7.93 19.33
CA ALA A 223 12.99 8.48 20.66
C ALA A 223 13.29 9.98 20.73
N ILE A 224 14.42 10.39 20.15
CA ILE A 224 14.83 11.80 20.14
C ILE A 224 13.87 12.62 19.27
N GLU A 225 13.58 12.14 18.06
CA GLU A 225 12.68 12.81 17.13
C GLU A 225 11.26 12.95 17.70
N ASP A 226 10.71 11.90 18.32
CA ASP A 226 9.37 11.98 18.90
C ASP A 226 9.31 13.00 20.07
N HIS A 227 10.39 13.14 20.84
CA HIS A 227 10.50 14.15 21.88
C HIS A 227 10.62 15.57 21.32
N GLU A 228 11.59 15.80 20.41
CA GLU A 228 11.87 17.11 19.80
C GLU A 228 10.65 17.66 19.05
N LEU A 229 9.88 16.79 18.41
CA LEU A 229 8.67 17.17 17.68
C LEU A 229 7.43 17.30 18.58
N GLY A 230 7.55 17.01 19.88
CA GLY A 230 6.47 17.11 20.85
C GLY A 230 5.32 16.14 20.56
N MET A 231 5.64 14.90 20.15
CA MET A 231 4.62 13.88 19.89
C MET A 231 3.76 13.64 21.12
N THR A 232 2.44 13.68 20.95
CA THR A 232 1.50 13.34 22.04
C THR A 232 0.95 11.94 21.89
N HIS A 233 0.77 11.49 20.64
CA HIS A 233 0.21 10.18 20.33
C HIS A 233 1.02 9.46 19.24
N ILE A 234 1.30 8.18 19.47
CA ILE A 234 1.97 7.29 18.53
C ILE A 234 1.02 6.16 18.16
N ILE A 235 0.57 6.13 16.90
CA ILE A 235 -0.22 5.01 16.37
C ILE A 235 0.53 4.31 15.24
N ARG A 236 0.86 3.04 15.46
CA ARG A 236 1.71 2.25 14.57
C ARG A 236 1.41 0.74 14.64
N GLY A 237 2.09 -0.04 13.82
CA GLY A 237 1.99 -1.50 13.84
C GLY A 237 2.56 -2.12 15.11
N LYS A 238 1.96 -3.22 15.58
CA LYS A 238 2.39 -3.96 16.79
C LYS A 238 3.79 -4.58 16.67
N ASP A 239 4.34 -4.65 15.47
CA ASP A 239 5.74 -5.01 15.22
C ASP A 239 6.74 -4.05 15.88
N LEU A 240 6.31 -2.84 16.24
CA LEU A 240 7.12 -1.82 16.92
C LEU A 240 6.85 -1.72 18.43
N MET A 241 6.14 -2.68 19.03
CA MET A 241 5.92 -2.70 20.49
C MET A 241 7.22 -2.82 21.29
N ASP A 242 8.20 -3.57 20.78
CA ASP A 242 9.49 -3.66 21.48
C ASP A 242 10.32 -2.39 21.30
N SER A 243 10.08 -1.61 20.23
CA SER A 243 10.68 -0.29 20.07
C SER A 243 10.21 0.67 21.13
N GLU A 244 8.91 0.71 21.44
CA GLU A 244 8.37 1.53 22.53
C GLU A 244 9.10 1.25 23.86
N LYS A 245 9.27 -0.03 24.22
CA LYS A 245 9.98 -0.41 25.44
C LYS A 245 11.46 0.02 25.43
N ARG A 246 12.13 -0.06 24.28
CA ARG A 246 13.52 0.40 24.13
C ARG A 246 13.61 1.91 24.27
N GLN A 247 12.77 2.64 23.54
CA GLN A 247 12.66 4.10 23.58
C GLN A 247 12.36 4.60 25.01
N GLY A 248 11.52 3.88 25.76
CA GLY A 248 11.20 4.20 27.14
C GLY A 248 12.40 4.29 28.10
N TYR A 249 13.51 3.59 27.82
CA TYR A 249 14.74 3.76 28.58
C TYR A 249 15.35 5.15 28.38
N ILE A 250 15.42 5.63 27.13
CA ILE A 250 15.95 6.96 26.80
C ILE A 250 15.10 8.04 27.46
N TYR A 251 13.77 7.95 27.32
CA TYR A 251 12.84 8.88 27.97
C TYR A 251 13.02 8.90 29.48
N LYS A 252 13.12 7.72 30.11
CA LYS A 252 13.37 7.62 31.55
C LYS A 252 14.68 8.30 31.96
N TYR A 253 15.76 8.10 31.21
CA TYR A 253 17.07 8.67 31.54
C TYR A 253 17.09 10.19 31.38
N LEU A 254 16.40 10.71 30.38
CA LEU A 254 16.35 12.14 30.09
C LEU A 254 15.21 12.87 30.81
N GLY A 255 14.41 12.15 31.61
CA GLY A 255 13.33 12.72 32.41
C GLY A 255 12.12 13.16 31.59
N TRP A 256 11.87 12.49 30.47
CA TRP A 256 10.77 12.79 29.55
C TRP A 256 9.56 11.91 29.77
N GLU A 257 8.39 12.41 29.39
CA GLU A 257 7.15 11.65 29.34
C GLU A 257 6.97 11.03 27.96
N TYR A 258 6.72 9.71 27.92
CA TYR A 258 6.58 8.99 26.66
C TYR A 258 5.17 9.22 26.05
N PRO A 259 5.03 9.40 24.73
CA PRO A 259 3.75 9.66 24.11
C PRO A 259 2.75 8.50 24.28
N LYS A 260 1.45 8.81 24.28
CA LYS A 260 0.40 7.79 24.39
C LYS A 260 0.42 6.90 23.14
N THR A 261 0.61 5.60 23.33
CA THR A 261 0.81 4.67 22.22
C THR A 261 -0.38 3.76 22.01
N THR A 262 -0.76 3.55 20.74
CA THR A 262 -1.75 2.55 20.34
C THR A 262 -1.19 1.72 19.20
N HIS A 263 -1.35 0.39 19.28
CA HIS A 263 -0.87 -0.52 18.26
C HIS A 263 -2.00 -1.09 17.41
N TRP A 264 -1.75 -1.28 16.12
CA TRP A 264 -2.60 -2.09 15.27
C TRP A 264 -1.94 -3.43 14.89
N GLY A 265 -2.77 -4.44 14.69
CA GLY A 265 -2.34 -5.74 14.19
C GLY A 265 -1.76 -5.66 12.78
N ARG A 266 -0.94 -6.66 12.45
CA ARG A 266 -0.33 -6.79 11.13
C ARG A 266 -1.40 -6.98 10.08
N ILE A 267 -1.17 -6.37 8.93
CA ILE A 267 -1.98 -6.57 7.74
C ILE A 267 -1.34 -7.67 6.92
N LYS A 268 -2.13 -8.69 6.57
CA LYS A 268 -1.83 -9.58 5.47
C LYS A 268 -2.81 -9.29 4.34
N MET A 269 -2.30 -9.11 3.13
CA MET A 269 -3.15 -8.99 1.94
C MET A 269 -3.23 -10.38 1.30
N HIS A 270 -4.44 -10.89 1.07
CA HIS A 270 -4.61 -12.23 0.52
C HIS A 270 -3.94 -12.39 -0.84
N GLU A 271 -4.03 -11.35 -1.67
CA GLU A 271 -3.61 -11.34 -3.07
C GLU A 271 -2.12 -11.07 -3.25
N PHE A 272 -1.46 -10.47 -2.25
CA PHE A 272 -0.04 -10.07 -2.34
C PHE A 272 0.85 -10.80 -1.31
N GLY A 273 0.33 -11.53 -0.33
CA GLY A 273 1.20 -12.21 0.64
C GLY A 273 2.04 -11.24 1.51
N LYS A 274 3.32 -11.59 1.79
CA LYS A 274 4.23 -10.78 2.60
C LYS A 274 5.33 -10.18 1.74
N PHE A 275 5.39 -8.85 1.66
CA PHE A 275 6.48 -8.13 0.99
C PHE A 275 7.03 -7.02 1.88
N SER A 276 8.34 -6.76 1.74
CA SER A 276 8.99 -5.56 2.29
C SER A 276 9.36 -4.63 1.13
N THR A 277 9.46 -3.32 1.39
CA THR A 277 9.86 -2.34 0.35
C THR A 277 11.21 -2.70 -0.27
N SER A 278 12.20 -3.13 0.53
CA SER A 278 13.50 -3.57 0.00
C SER A 278 13.39 -4.83 -0.87
N GLY A 279 12.51 -5.78 -0.54
CA GLY A 279 12.27 -6.97 -1.36
C GLY A 279 11.57 -6.64 -2.69
N LEU A 280 10.61 -5.70 -2.68
CA LEU A 280 9.98 -5.22 -3.91
C LEU A 280 10.99 -4.49 -4.81
N ARG A 281 11.87 -3.68 -4.22
CA ARG A 281 12.95 -3.01 -4.95
C ARG A 281 13.85 -4.02 -5.65
N GLN A 282 14.30 -5.05 -4.93
CA GLN A 282 15.13 -6.11 -5.51
C GLN A 282 14.42 -6.81 -6.66
N ALA A 283 13.14 -7.18 -6.50
CA ALA A 283 12.37 -7.82 -7.56
C ALA A 283 12.18 -6.92 -8.81
N ILE A 284 12.08 -5.59 -8.63
CA ILE A 284 12.07 -4.64 -9.75
C ILE A 284 13.46 -4.60 -10.43
N GLU A 285 14.53 -4.53 -9.65
CA GLU A 285 15.92 -4.51 -10.16
C GLU A 285 16.28 -5.81 -10.91
N GLU A 286 15.71 -6.94 -10.50
CA GLU A 286 15.84 -8.25 -11.16
C GLU A 286 14.91 -8.42 -12.38
N GLY A 287 14.05 -7.44 -12.66
CA GLY A 287 13.16 -7.41 -13.81
C GLY A 287 11.86 -8.22 -13.65
N GLU A 288 11.52 -8.68 -12.45
CA GLU A 288 10.24 -9.34 -12.19
C GLU A 288 9.05 -8.38 -12.39
N TYR A 289 9.26 -7.11 -12.04
CA TYR A 289 8.28 -6.01 -12.17
C TYR A 289 8.82 -4.89 -13.05
N SER A 290 7.92 -4.29 -13.83
CA SER A 290 8.27 -3.19 -14.76
C SER A 290 8.69 -1.88 -14.06
N GLY A 291 8.31 -1.72 -12.80
CA GLY A 291 8.60 -0.55 -11.99
C GLY A 291 7.71 -0.49 -10.75
N TRP A 292 7.82 0.60 -10.00
CA TRP A 292 7.07 0.80 -8.75
C TRP A 292 5.56 0.97 -8.93
N ASP A 293 5.10 1.24 -10.14
CA ASP A 293 3.70 1.39 -10.53
C ASP A 293 3.18 0.21 -11.37
N ASP A 294 3.94 -0.89 -11.42
CA ASP A 294 3.50 -2.16 -12.00
C ASP A 294 2.20 -2.64 -11.32
N PRO A 295 1.17 -3.06 -12.08
CA PRO A 295 -0.16 -3.33 -11.54
C PRO A 295 -0.19 -4.50 -10.53
N ARG A 296 0.85 -5.34 -10.52
CA ARG A 296 1.01 -6.46 -9.59
C ARG A 296 1.54 -6.03 -8.22
N LEU A 297 1.99 -4.79 -8.07
CA LEU A 297 2.54 -4.30 -6.81
C LEU A 297 1.46 -3.71 -5.88
N PRO A 298 1.58 -3.88 -4.56
CA PRO A 298 0.70 -3.27 -3.57
C PRO A 298 1.11 -1.83 -3.22
N THR A 299 1.72 -1.10 -4.16
CA THR A 299 2.10 0.30 -3.98
C THR A 299 0.94 1.22 -4.27
N LEU A 300 0.94 2.38 -3.62
CA LEU A 300 -0.09 3.39 -3.87
C LEU A 300 0.00 3.93 -5.30
N ARG A 301 1.21 4.04 -5.85
CA ARG A 301 1.45 4.39 -7.26
C ARG A 301 0.78 3.39 -8.21
N ALA A 302 0.94 2.07 -8.00
CA ALA A 302 0.29 1.05 -8.81
C ALA A 302 -1.24 1.11 -8.68
N LEU A 303 -1.77 1.25 -7.47
CA LEU A 303 -3.23 1.36 -7.23
C LEU A 303 -3.81 2.62 -7.90
N ARG A 304 -3.12 3.76 -7.80
CA ARG A 304 -3.50 5.01 -8.46
C ARG A 304 -3.46 4.87 -9.98
N ARG A 305 -2.40 4.28 -10.55
CA ARG A 305 -2.27 4.04 -12.00
C ARG A 305 -3.36 3.10 -12.52
N ARG A 306 -3.78 2.13 -11.71
CA ARG A 306 -4.93 1.25 -11.97
C ARG A 306 -6.28 1.94 -11.90
N GLY A 307 -6.37 3.19 -11.44
CA GLY A 307 -7.64 3.92 -11.33
C GLY A 307 -8.39 3.70 -10.01
N ILE A 308 -7.73 3.17 -8.98
CA ILE A 308 -8.30 3.17 -7.63
C ILE A 308 -8.30 4.61 -7.10
N ARG A 309 -9.43 5.00 -6.51
CA ARG A 309 -9.75 6.33 -6.05
C ARG A 309 -9.25 6.54 -4.60
N PRO A 310 -8.68 7.72 -4.28
CA PRO A 310 -8.16 7.98 -2.94
C PRO A 310 -9.27 7.92 -1.89
N GLU A 311 -10.49 8.32 -2.25
CA GLU A 311 -11.65 8.29 -1.36
C GLU A 311 -12.00 6.86 -0.94
N ALA A 312 -11.87 5.88 -1.85
CA ALA A 312 -12.06 4.46 -1.56
C ALA A 312 -11.01 3.93 -0.58
N ILE A 313 -9.74 4.26 -0.83
CA ILE A 313 -8.62 3.83 0.01
C ILE A 313 -8.75 4.43 1.41
N ARG A 314 -9.06 5.73 1.51
CA ARG A 314 -9.20 6.42 2.80
C ARG A 314 -10.34 5.82 3.62
N LYS A 315 -11.51 5.64 3.00
CA LYS A 315 -12.67 5.00 3.64
C LYS A 315 -12.33 3.59 4.12
N PHE A 316 -11.70 2.79 3.26
CA PHE A 316 -11.26 1.44 3.58
C PHE A 316 -10.33 1.41 4.81
N MET A 317 -9.33 2.31 4.87
CA MET A 317 -8.39 2.38 6.00
C MET A 317 -9.05 2.83 7.31
N ILE A 318 -10.00 3.78 7.23
CA ILE A 318 -10.74 4.29 8.39
C ILE A 318 -11.66 3.21 8.95
N GLU A 319 -12.47 2.56 8.10
CA GLU A 319 -13.44 1.55 8.53
C GLU A 319 -12.79 0.34 9.18
N MET A 320 -11.57 -0.01 8.74
CA MET A 320 -10.76 -1.07 9.30
C MET A 320 -10.35 -0.80 10.77
N GLY A 321 -10.37 0.46 11.20
CA GLY A 321 -10.13 0.85 12.59
C GLY A 321 -8.71 0.60 13.08
N VAL A 322 -8.53 0.78 14.40
CA VAL A 322 -7.27 0.53 15.12
C VAL A 322 -7.55 -0.54 16.16
N GLY A 323 -7.07 -1.76 15.88
CA GLY A 323 -7.16 -2.90 16.78
C GLY A 323 -5.93 -3.79 16.64
N GLU A 324 -5.50 -4.42 17.74
CA GLU A 324 -4.25 -5.19 17.84
C GLU A 324 -4.31 -6.57 17.15
N THR A 325 -5.52 -7.05 16.85
CA THR A 325 -5.74 -8.31 16.15
C THR A 325 -5.18 -8.23 14.74
N ASP A 326 -4.43 -9.26 14.33
CA ASP A 326 -3.97 -9.37 12.95
C ASP A 326 -5.17 -9.50 12.02
N ILE A 327 -5.14 -8.73 10.94
CA ILE A 327 -6.23 -8.67 9.98
C ILE A 327 -5.73 -9.15 8.63
N SER A 328 -6.58 -9.97 7.99
CA SER A 328 -6.40 -10.36 6.60
C SER A 328 -7.35 -9.53 5.77
N ILE A 329 -6.81 -8.79 4.81
CA ILE A 329 -7.56 -7.89 3.94
C ILE A 329 -7.77 -8.59 2.60
N SER A 330 -9.02 -8.66 2.17
CA SER A 330 -9.36 -8.92 0.77
C SER A 330 -9.44 -7.59 0.04
N MET A 331 -8.85 -7.55 -1.15
CA MET A 331 -8.96 -6.39 -2.03
C MET A 331 -10.40 -6.18 -2.51
N ASP A 332 -11.27 -7.18 -2.44
CA ASP A 332 -12.68 -7.06 -2.83
C ASP A 332 -13.42 -5.98 -2.05
N THR A 333 -13.09 -5.77 -0.77
CA THR A 333 -13.70 -4.70 0.03
C THR A 333 -13.29 -3.33 -0.52
N LEU A 334 -12.00 -3.14 -0.81
CA LEU A 334 -11.52 -1.91 -1.43
C LEU A 334 -12.13 -1.72 -2.83
N TYR A 335 -12.22 -2.78 -3.63
CA TYR A 335 -12.82 -2.74 -4.96
C TYR A 335 -14.32 -2.44 -4.91
N ALA A 336 -15.05 -2.94 -3.90
CA ALA A 336 -16.45 -2.61 -3.70
C ALA A 336 -16.65 -1.13 -3.38
N GLU A 337 -15.81 -0.55 -2.52
CA GLU A 337 -15.83 0.89 -2.24
C GLU A 337 -15.43 1.72 -3.46
N ASN A 338 -14.43 1.27 -4.23
CA ASN A 338 -14.03 1.94 -5.45
C ASN A 338 -15.12 1.91 -6.52
N ARG A 339 -15.80 0.76 -6.69
CA ARG A 339 -16.89 0.58 -7.67
C ARG A 339 -18.02 1.58 -7.43
N LYS A 340 -18.39 1.85 -6.18
CA LYS A 340 -19.42 2.84 -5.83
C LYS A 340 -19.07 4.25 -6.31
N ILE A 341 -17.78 4.56 -6.48
CA ILE A 341 -17.29 5.85 -6.95
C ILE A 341 -17.16 5.88 -8.48
N VAL A 342 -16.61 4.81 -9.07
CA VAL A 342 -16.28 4.81 -10.51
C VAL A 342 -17.44 4.38 -11.41
N ASP A 343 -18.36 3.51 -10.97
CA ASP A 343 -19.46 3.01 -11.81
C ASP A 343 -20.34 4.14 -12.37
N PRO A 344 -20.83 5.11 -11.57
CA PRO A 344 -21.70 6.18 -12.08
C PRO A 344 -21.02 7.12 -13.10
N ILE A 345 -19.68 7.13 -13.14
CA ILE A 345 -18.91 8.05 -13.99
C ILE A 345 -18.19 7.34 -15.15
N ALA A 346 -18.14 6.01 -15.14
CA ALA A 346 -17.41 5.23 -16.14
C ALA A 346 -18.28 4.98 -17.38
N ASN A 347 -17.78 5.38 -18.54
CA ASN A 347 -18.37 5.01 -19.82
C ASN A 347 -18.09 3.53 -20.12
N ARG A 348 -19.04 2.87 -20.80
CA ARG A 348 -18.99 1.45 -21.14
C ARG A 348 -18.57 1.25 -22.59
N TYR A 349 -17.65 0.31 -22.80
CA TYR A 349 -17.15 -0.08 -24.12
C TYR A 349 -16.96 -1.59 -24.19
N PHE A 350 -16.90 -2.11 -25.42
CA PHE A 350 -16.51 -3.48 -25.70
C PHE A 350 -15.01 -3.59 -25.90
N PHE A 351 -14.42 -4.56 -25.19
CA PHE A 351 -13.06 -5.03 -25.37
C PHE A 351 -13.11 -6.54 -25.49
N VAL A 352 -12.71 -7.04 -26.65
CA VAL A 352 -12.64 -8.46 -26.99
C VAL A 352 -11.19 -8.91 -26.87
N TRP A 353 -10.88 -9.68 -25.84
CA TRP A 353 -9.56 -10.32 -25.67
C TRP A 353 -9.52 -11.66 -26.40
N ASP A 354 -8.31 -12.06 -26.85
CA ASP A 354 -8.10 -13.26 -27.68
C ASP A 354 -9.17 -13.38 -28.80
N PRO A 355 -9.17 -12.41 -29.73
CA PRO A 355 -10.26 -12.24 -30.66
C PRO A 355 -10.37 -13.41 -31.64
N VAL A 356 -11.61 -13.87 -31.83
CA VAL A 356 -12.00 -14.80 -32.89
C VAL A 356 -12.94 -14.05 -33.83
N GLU A 357 -12.63 -14.06 -35.12
CA GLU A 357 -13.50 -13.49 -36.14
C GLU A 357 -14.75 -14.36 -36.31
N LEU A 358 -15.91 -13.72 -36.29
CA LEU A 358 -17.22 -14.30 -36.49
C LEU A 358 -17.85 -13.65 -37.72
N GLU A 359 -18.01 -14.43 -38.79
CA GLU A 359 -18.74 -14.02 -39.98
C GLU A 359 -20.25 -14.23 -39.75
N ILE A 360 -21.04 -13.20 -40.02
CA ILE A 360 -22.48 -13.23 -39.81
C ILE A 360 -23.19 -13.27 -41.15
N GLU A 361 -23.73 -14.44 -41.46
CA GLU A 361 -24.43 -14.72 -42.70
C GLU A 361 -25.72 -13.90 -42.79
N ASN A 362 -25.91 -13.25 -43.94
CA ASN A 362 -27.07 -12.42 -44.26
C ASN A 362 -27.25 -11.20 -43.33
N ALA A 363 -26.18 -10.70 -42.71
CA ALA A 363 -26.22 -9.42 -41.99
C ALA A 363 -26.08 -8.23 -42.95
N GLU A 364 -27.03 -7.30 -42.89
CA GLU A 364 -26.87 -5.99 -43.54
C GLU A 364 -26.01 -5.07 -42.68
N ALA A 365 -25.19 -4.24 -43.31
CA ALA A 365 -24.40 -3.25 -42.60
C ALA A 365 -25.32 -2.27 -41.86
N CYS A 366 -25.05 -2.04 -40.58
CA CYS A 366 -25.89 -1.21 -39.74
C CYS A 366 -25.07 -0.38 -38.74
N ILE A 367 -25.73 0.61 -38.16
CA ILE A 367 -25.19 1.40 -37.05
C ILE A 367 -25.96 0.98 -35.81
N VAL A 368 -25.25 0.50 -34.80
CA VAL A 368 -25.83 0.28 -33.47
C VAL A 368 -25.45 1.44 -32.56
N GLU A 369 -26.37 1.82 -31.69
CA GLU A 369 -26.14 2.91 -30.76
C GLU A 369 -26.23 2.47 -29.30
N PRO A 370 -25.31 1.66 -28.74
CA PRO A 370 -25.38 1.28 -27.33
C PRO A 370 -25.31 2.50 -26.38
N SER A 371 -25.97 2.42 -25.23
CA SER A 371 -25.84 3.47 -24.21
C SER A 371 -24.45 3.43 -23.58
N LEU A 372 -23.81 4.60 -23.37
CA LEU A 372 -22.52 4.69 -22.66
C LEU A 372 -22.64 4.26 -21.19
N HIS A 373 -23.85 4.30 -20.62
CA HIS A 373 -24.13 3.79 -19.28
C HIS A 373 -25.59 3.31 -19.19
N PRO A 374 -25.91 2.24 -18.44
CA PRO A 374 -27.26 1.66 -18.38
C PRO A 374 -28.26 2.50 -17.59
N THR A 375 -27.81 3.22 -16.54
CA THR A 375 -28.68 4.01 -15.65
C THR A 375 -28.44 5.51 -15.78
N GLU A 376 -27.18 5.94 -15.70
CA GLU A 376 -26.80 7.35 -15.87
C GLU A 376 -26.96 7.86 -17.31
N GLU A 377 -27.49 9.07 -17.47
CA GLU A 377 -27.62 9.75 -18.77
C GLU A 377 -26.26 10.28 -19.25
N ARG A 378 -25.47 9.41 -19.88
CA ARG A 378 -24.12 9.74 -20.40
C ARG A 378 -24.04 9.79 -21.92
N GLY A 379 -25.18 9.67 -22.60
CA GLY A 379 -25.27 9.59 -24.05
C GLY A 379 -25.12 8.18 -24.60
N ARG A 380 -25.03 8.08 -25.92
CA ARG A 380 -24.92 6.82 -26.67
C ARG A 380 -23.64 6.86 -27.48
N ARG A 381 -23.09 5.69 -27.74
CA ARG A 381 -21.94 5.48 -28.63
C ARG A 381 -22.44 4.86 -29.92
N SER A 382 -21.86 5.21 -31.06
CA SER A 382 -22.30 4.74 -32.38
C SER A 382 -21.24 3.83 -32.97
N ILE A 383 -21.62 2.59 -33.27
CA ILE A 383 -20.70 1.55 -33.77
C ILE A 383 -21.19 1.09 -35.14
N ASN A 384 -20.32 1.20 -36.14
CA ASN A 384 -20.59 0.66 -37.48
C ASN A 384 -20.31 -0.84 -37.49
N VAL A 385 -21.26 -1.63 -37.97
CA VAL A 385 -21.18 -3.09 -38.03
C VAL A 385 -21.33 -3.56 -39.46
N GLY A 386 -20.33 -4.30 -39.93
CA GLY A 386 -20.34 -4.97 -41.23
C GLY A 386 -20.92 -6.39 -41.14
N SER A 387 -20.41 -7.28 -41.99
CA SER A 387 -20.75 -8.71 -41.94
C SER A 387 -19.91 -9.49 -40.93
N ASN A 388 -18.77 -8.95 -40.49
CA ASN A 388 -17.91 -9.61 -39.52
C ASN A 388 -17.82 -8.81 -38.22
N VAL A 389 -17.61 -9.53 -37.12
CA VAL A 389 -17.30 -8.98 -35.81
C VAL A 389 -16.26 -9.87 -35.14
N PHE A 390 -15.60 -9.34 -34.11
CA PHE A 390 -14.74 -10.14 -33.23
C PHE A 390 -15.48 -10.49 -31.94
N VAL A 391 -15.27 -11.69 -31.44
CA VAL A 391 -15.78 -12.18 -30.14
C VAL A 391 -14.65 -12.86 -29.36
N CYS A 392 -14.77 -12.94 -28.04
CA CYS A 392 -13.72 -13.56 -27.22
C CYS A 392 -13.66 -15.07 -27.48
N ARG A 393 -12.46 -15.65 -27.55
CA ARG A 393 -12.30 -17.12 -27.69
C ARG A 393 -13.05 -17.89 -26.60
N ASP A 394 -12.97 -17.44 -25.35
CA ASP A 394 -13.65 -18.06 -24.19
C ASP A 394 -15.18 -18.11 -24.36
N ASP A 395 -15.74 -17.17 -25.13
CA ASP A 395 -17.16 -17.08 -25.43
C ASP A 395 -17.60 -18.00 -26.59
N VAL A 396 -16.68 -18.64 -27.31
CA VAL A 396 -17.01 -19.51 -28.46
C VAL A 396 -16.44 -20.91 -28.33
N GLU A 397 -15.39 -21.12 -27.54
CA GLU A 397 -14.82 -22.44 -27.26
C GLU A 397 -15.85 -23.46 -26.71
N PRO A 398 -16.78 -23.11 -25.79
CA PRO A 398 -17.78 -24.06 -25.32
C PRO A 398 -18.99 -24.22 -26.24
N VAL A 399 -19.04 -23.52 -27.38
CA VAL A 399 -20.20 -23.43 -28.28
C VAL A 399 -20.18 -24.55 -29.31
N LYS A 400 -21.36 -25.02 -29.70
CA LYS A 400 -21.57 -26.03 -30.75
C LYS A 400 -22.38 -25.47 -31.91
N GLU A 401 -22.28 -26.11 -33.07
CA GLU A 401 -23.19 -25.80 -34.19
C GLU A 401 -24.64 -26.01 -33.76
N GLY A 402 -25.50 -25.05 -34.13
CA GLY A 402 -26.90 -24.97 -33.71
C GLY A 402 -27.14 -24.24 -32.39
N ASP A 403 -26.10 -23.93 -31.61
CA ASP A 403 -26.26 -23.10 -30.41
C ASP A 403 -26.63 -21.67 -30.79
N VAL A 404 -27.40 -21.03 -29.89
CA VAL A 404 -27.88 -19.66 -30.09
C VAL A 404 -27.24 -18.69 -29.10
N LEU A 405 -26.75 -17.57 -29.61
CA LEU A 405 -26.05 -16.55 -28.83
C LEU A 405 -26.69 -15.17 -29.05
N ARG A 406 -26.63 -14.31 -28.04
CA ARG A 406 -26.98 -12.90 -28.16
C ARG A 406 -25.72 -12.06 -28.28
N LEU A 407 -25.55 -11.39 -29.42
CA LEU A 407 -24.60 -10.29 -29.56
C LEU A 407 -25.21 -9.06 -28.87
N LYS A 408 -24.55 -8.60 -27.80
CA LYS A 408 -25.07 -7.51 -26.98
C LYS A 408 -25.35 -6.27 -27.84
N ASP A 409 -26.53 -5.67 -27.65
CA ASP A 409 -27.02 -4.47 -28.36
C ASP A 409 -27.06 -4.56 -29.90
N LEU A 410 -26.89 -5.76 -30.47
CA LEU A 410 -26.92 -6.02 -31.91
C LEU A 410 -28.09 -6.96 -32.26
N TYR A 411 -27.87 -8.27 -32.38
CA TYR A 411 -28.91 -9.26 -32.67
C TYR A 411 -28.57 -10.65 -32.12
N ASN A 412 -29.50 -11.59 -32.30
CA ASN A 412 -29.37 -13.00 -31.95
C ASN A 412 -28.81 -13.77 -33.15
N ILE A 413 -27.93 -14.72 -32.91
CA ILE A 413 -27.36 -15.59 -33.95
C ILE A 413 -27.54 -17.07 -33.58
N GLU A 414 -27.62 -17.91 -34.60
CA GLU A 414 -27.44 -19.36 -34.51
C GLU A 414 -26.08 -19.72 -35.14
N VAL A 415 -25.24 -20.44 -34.42
CA VAL A 415 -23.90 -20.81 -34.91
C VAL A 415 -24.03 -21.88 -35.99
N THR A 416 -23.53 -21.59 -37.19
CA THR A 416 -23.65 -22.47 -38.37
C THR A 416 -22.36 -23.22 -38.69
N SER A 417 -21.21 -22.69 -38.27
CA SER A 417 -19.91 -23.35 -38.40
C SER A 417 -18.96 -22.90 -37.30
N LEU A 418 -18.07 -23.79 -36.85
CA LEU A 418 -17.04 -23.48 -35.84
C LEU A 418 -15.66 -23.18 -36.45
N SER A 419 -15.44 -23.51 -37.73
CA SER A 419 -14.16 -23.25 -38.41
C SER A 419 -14.33 -23.20 -39.94
N PRO A 420 -14.33 -21.99 -40.54
CA PRO A 420 -14.33 -20.67 -39.89
C PRO A 420 -15.57 -20.47 -39.01
N LEU A 421 -15.48 -19.65 -37.97
CA LEU A 421 -16.61 -19.38 -37.09
C LEU A 421 -17.65 -18.55 -37.84
N LYS A 422 -18.84 -19.12 -38.02
CA LYS A 422 -19.97 -18.50 -38.73
C LYS A 422 -21.24 -18.55 -37.90
N GLY A 423 -22.04 -17.50 -38.00
CA GLY A 423 -23.37 -17.44 -37.40
C GLY A 423 -24.38 -16.89 -38.38
N ARG A 424 -25.63 -17.37 -38.30
CA ARG A 424 -26.75 -16.84 -39.05
C ARG A 424 -27.58 -15.94 -38.15
N CYS A 425 -27.91 -14.72 -38.60
CA CYS A 425 -28.81 -13.83 -37.88
C CYS A 425 -30.22 -14.44 -37.80
N ILE A 426 -30.77 -14.53 -36.59
CA ILE A 426 -32.13 -15.07 -36.31
C ILE A 426 -33.06 -14.01 -35.72
N GLY A 427 -32.75 -12.72 -35.90
CA GLY A 427 -33.53 -11.59 -35.40
C GLY A 427 -32.96 -10.97 -34.11
N ASN A 428 -33.64 -9.99 -33.54
CA ASN A 428 -33.13 -9.20 -32.40
C ASN A 428 -34.03 -9.25 -31.14
N SER A 429 -34.99 -10.17 -31.09
CA SER A 429 -35.99 -10.28 -30.00
C SER A 429 -35.35 -10.63 -28.65
N MET A 430 -35.66 -9.84 -27.62
CA MET A 430 -35.27 -10.11 -26.24
C MET A 430 -36.13 -11.18 -25.57
N GLU A 431 -37.31 -11.48 -26.11
CA GLU A 431 -38.15 -12.60 -25.64
C GLU A 431 -37.50 -13.94 -25.98
N ASP A 432 -36.88 -14.04 -27.16
CA ASP A 432 -36.12 -15.22 -27.59
C ASP A 432 -34.90 -15.48 -26.71
N VAL A 433 -34.22 -14.41 -26.27
CA VAL A 433 -33.09 -14.51 -25.33
C VAL A 433 -33.53 -15.19 -24.03
N LYS A 434 -34.69 -14.79 -23.49
CA LYS A 434 -35.23 -15.36 -22.25
C LYS A 434 -35.74 -16.79 -22.44
N SER A 435 -36.52 -17.03 -23.50
CA SER A 435 -37.16 -18.33 -23.75
C SER A 435 -36.15 -19.42 -24.09
N ARG A 436 -35.11 -19.10 -24.87
CA ARG A 436 -34.05 -20.03 -25.26
C ARG A 436 -32.83 -19.98 -24.34
N LYS A 437 -32.87 -19.17 -23.27
CA LYS A 437 -31.77 -18.97 -22.31
C LYS A 437 -30.44 -18.66 -23.02
N MET A 438 -30.48 -17.79 -24.02
CA MET A 438 -29.30 -17.46 -24.83
C MET A 438 -28.23 -16.80 -23.96
N ARG A 439 -26.97 -17.22 -24.15
CA ARG A 439 -25.84 -16.54 -23.54
C ARG A 439 -25.61 -15.20 -24.24
N ILE A 440 -25.49 -14.14 -23.46
CA ILE A 440 -25.16 -12.79 -23.96
C ILE A 440 -23.64 -12.64 -23.98
N ILE A 441 -23.11 -12.28 -25.14
CA ILE A 441 -21.69 -12.00 -25.35
C ILE A 441 -21.51 -10.59 -25.91
N HIS A 442 -20.39 -9.95 -25.57
CA HIS A 442 -19.99 -8.69 -26.20
C HIS A 442 -19.14 -9.00 -27.44
N TRP A 443 -18.91 -7.99 -28.28
CA TRP A 443 -18.21 -8.12 -29.55
C TRP A 443 -17.51 -6.81 -29.90
N ALA A 444 -16.58 -6.83 -30.84
CA ALA A 444 -15.91 -5.65 -31.37
C ALA A 444 -16.11 -5.57 -32.90
N PRO A 445 -16.25 -4.37 -33.48
CA PRO A 445 -16.45 -4.20 -34.93
C PRO A 445 -15.18 -4.55 -35.73
N GLU A 446 -15.30 -4.72 -37.04
CA GLU A 446 -14.13 -4.76 -37.94
C GLU A 446 -13.31 -3.47 -37.87
N ASP A 447 -13.99 -2.33 -37.77
CA ASP A 447 -13.34 -1.03 -37.59
C ASP A 447 -12.98 -0.78 -36.11
N ASN A 448 -11.94 -1.47 -35.64
CA ASN A 448 -11.54 -1.48 -34.22
C ASN A 448 -10.18 -0.80 -33.96
N VAL A 449 -9.80 -0.77 -32.68
CA VAL A 449 -8.46 -0.42 -32.21
C VAL A 449 -7.88 -1.57 -31.38
N ALA A 450 -6.56 -1.76 -31.46
CA ALA A 450 -5.86 -2.71 -30.59
C ALA A 450 -5.88 -2.23 -29.13
N ILE A 451 -6.19 -3.14 -28.21
CA ILE A 451 -6.24 -2.86 -26.77
C ILE A 451 -5.37 -3.88 -26.03
N LYS A 452 -4.49 -3.38 -25.16
CA LYS A 452 -3.75 -4.18 -24.18
C LYS A 452 -4.18 -3.78 -22.77
N VAL A 453 -4.66 -4.74 -21.98
CA VAL A 453 -5.00 -4.53 -20.57
C VAL A 453 -3.96 -5.21 -19.68
N LEU A 454 -3.31 -4.41 -18.82
CA LEU A 454 -2.36 -4.86 -17.82
C LEU A 454 -3.08 -5.04 -16.47
N ALA A 455 -3.04 -6.25 -15.92
CA ALA A 455 -3.74 -6.60 -14.68
C ALA A 455 -2.81 -7.28 -13.66
N PRO A 456 -3.18 -7.29 -12.36
CA PRO A 456 -2.43 -8.03 -11.34
C PRO A 456 -2.32 -9.54 -11.63
N HIS A 457 -3.24 -10.09 -12.42
CA HIS A 457 -3.34 -11.52 -12.72
C HIS A 457 -2.90 -11.89 -14.15
N GLY A 458 -2.36 -10.94 -14.92
CA GLY A 458 -1.87 -11.19 -16.27
C GLY A 458 -2.08 -10.02 -17.22
N GLU A 459 -1.71 -10.25 -18.47
CA GLU A 459 -1.91 -9.31 -19.57
C GLU A 459 -2.95 -9.87 -20.54
N PHE A 460 -3.86 -9.01 -21.00
CA PHE A 460 -4.88 -9.34 -21.98
C PHE A 460 -4.67 -8.49 -23.22
N THR A 461 -4.71 -9.11 -24.39
CA THR A 461 -4.55 -8.42 -25.67
C THR A 461 -5.72 -8.74 -26.58
N GLY A 462 -6.13 -7.76 -27.37
CA GLY A 462 -7.24 -7.92 -28.29
C GLY A 462 -7.64 -6.61 -28.94
N VAL A 463 -8.93 -6.47 -29.23
CA VAL A 463 -9.48 -5.33 -29.99
C VAL A 463 -10.72 -4.77 -29.31
N GLY A 464 -11.02 -3.51 -29.55
CA GLY A 464 -12.23 -2.88 -29.03
C GLY A 464 -12.70 -1.68 -29.83
N GLU A 465 -13.72 -1.01 -29.31
CA GLU A 465 -14.32 0.15 -29.94
C GLU A 465 -13.31 1.31 -30.05
N LYS A 466 -13.15 1.90 -31.24
CA LYS A 466 -12.21 3.02 -31.45
C LYS A 466 -12.46 4.22 -30.55
N GLN A 467 -13.72 4.48 -30.19
CA GLN A 467 -14.12 5.62 -29.36
C GLN A 467 -13.50 5.61 -27.96
N VAL A 468 -12.96 4.46 -27.50
CA VAL A 468 -12.26 4.38 -26.21
C VAL A 468 -11.01 5.28 -26.13
N VAL A 469 -10.44 5.69 -27.28
CA VAL A 469 -9.27 6.60 -27.30
C VAL A 469 -9.58 7.99 -26.72
N GLU A 470 -10.87 8.37 -26.66
CA GLU A 470 -11.33 9.64 -26.06
C GLU A 470 -11.33 9.59 -24.52
N GLU A 471 -11.03 8.43 -23.94
CA GLU A 471 -11.10 8.17 -22.51
C GLU A 471 -9.73 8.16 -21.82
N LEU A 472 -8.69 8.73 -22.46
CA LEU A 472 -7.35 8.87 -21.88
C LEU A 472 -7.41 9.45 -20.45
N ASN A 473 -6.71 8.80 -19.53
CA ASN A 473 -6.65 9.08 -18.09
C ASN A 473 -7.95 8.83 -17.29
N LYS A 474 -9.02 8.33 -17.90
CA LYS A 474 -10.28 8.04 -17.22
C LYS A 474 -10.44 6.54 -16.99
N VAL A 475 -11.30 6.21 -16.03
CA VAL A 475 -11.75 4.83 -15.79
C VAL A 475 -12.97 4.58 -16.66
N VAL A 476 -12.90 3.53 -17.47
CA VAL A 476 -14.01 2.98 -18.26
C VAL A 476 -14.40 1.62 -17.72
N GLN A 477 -15.56 1.12 -18.11
CA GLN A 477 -15.93 -0.27 -17.89
C GLN A 477 -15.91 -1.01 -19.23
N PHE A 478 -15.00 -1.98 -19.36
CA PHE A 478 -15.09 -2.96 -20.43
C PHE A 478 -16.15 -4.00 -20.07
N GLU A 479 -17.21 -4.06 -20.87
CA GLU A 479 -18.38 -4.87 -20.55
C GLU A 479 -18.05 -6.36 -20.41
N ARG A 480 -18.50 -6.98 -19.31
CA ARG A 480 -18.21 -8.38 -18.96
C ARG A 480 -16.72 -8.68 -18.69
N PHE A 481 -15.85 -7.67 -18.71
CA PHE A 481 -14.43 -7.78 -18.33
C PHE A 481 -14.16 -7.12 -16.97
N GLY A 482 -14.44 -5.83 -16.83
CA GLY A 482 -14.26 -5.06 -15.61
C GLY A 482 -13.92 -3.59 -15.87
N PHE A 483 -13.70 -2.85 -14.78
CA PHE A 483 -13.24 -1.46 -14.82
C PHE A 483 -11.75 -1.39 -15.13
N CYS A 484 -11.37 -0.49 -16.03
CA CYS A 484 -9.99 -0.25 -16.43
C CYS A 484 -9.72 1.25 -16.58
N ARG A 485 -8.53 1.72 -16.17
CA ARG A 485 -8.07 3.08 -16.50
C ARG A 485 -7.33 3.07 -17.83
N ILE A 486 -7.69 3.97 -18.74
CA ILE A 486 -6.95 4.16 -20.00
C ILE A 486 -5.68 4.99 -19.72
N ASP A 487 -4.53 4.42 -20.02
CA ASP A 487 -3.21 4.96 -19.65
C ASP A 487 -2.44 5.55 -20.84
N SER A 488 -2.55 4.96 -22.03
CA SER A 488 -2.00 5.49 -23.28
C SER A 488 -2.92 5.16 -24.46
N VAL A 489 -2.88 6.02 -25.49
CA VAL A 489 -3.65 5.90 -26.74
C VAL A 489 -2.76 6.12 -27.99
N ASP A 490 -1.43 6.09 -27.84
CA ASP A 490 -0.49 6.47 -28.89
C ASP A 490 -0.35 5.37 -29.98
N ASP A 491 0.05 4.16 -29.58
CA ASP A 491 0.21 2.99 -30.43
C ASP A 491 -0.84 1.92 -30.08
N GLY A 492 -2.11 2.27 -30.30
CA GLY A 492 -3.25 1.54 -29.74
C GLY A 492 -3.51 1.94 -28.29
N VAL A 493 -4.35 1.17 -27.61
CA VAL A 493 -4.83 1.53 -26.26
C VAL A 493 -4.17 0.63 -25.22
N VAL A 494 -3.48 1.23 -24.26
CA VAL A 494 -3.01 0.55 -23.06
C VAL A 494 -3.89 0.93 -21.89
N ALA A 495 -4.49 -0.06 -21.25
CA ALA A 495 -5.33 0.13 -20.08
C ALA A 495 -4.82 -0.68 -18.88
N TYR A 496 -5.09 -0.20 -17.68
CA TYR A 496 -4.75 -0.88 -16.44
C TYR A 496 -6.01 -1.37 -15.74
N PHE A 497 -6.07 -2.66 -15.43
CA PHE A 497 -7.23 -3.25 -14.76
C PHE A 497 -7.40 -2.68 -13.34
N THR A 498 -8.56 -2.09 -13.11
CA THR A 498 -8.95 -1.51 -11.82
C THR A 498 -9.49 -2.61 -10.92
N HIS A 499 -10.66 -3.15 -11.26
CA HIS A 499 -11.35 -4.27 -10.59
C HIS A 499 -12.53 -4.73 -11.45
N LYS A 500 -13.16 -5.85 -11.11
CA LYS A 500 -14.38 -6.30 -11.80
C LYS A 500 -15.56 -5.37 -11.57
#